data_AF-A0A4V1QXP8-F1
#
_entry.id   AF-A0A4V1QXP8-F1
#
_cell.length_a   1.000
_cell.length_b   1.000
_cell.length_c   1.000
_cell.angle_alpha   90.00
_cell.angle_beta   90.00
_cell.angle_gamma   90.00
#
_symmetry.space_group_name_H-M   'P 1'
#
loop_
_entity.id
_entity.type
_entity.pdbx_description
1 polymer ?
#
loop_
_entity_poly.entity_id
_entity_poly.type
_entity_poly.pdbx_seq_one_letter_code
_entity_poly.pdbx_strand_id
1 'polypeptide(L)'
;MQKEALELIQKIGKFLQEHDTVRLQKLLKNVKKNTPEFLPEIIKYQEQTFSQKLADITEALYVPGMLFGPLGRKAELDEKKQKLLEERLLLCLELKNWITKTDISETEREFFKIVYDILY
;
A
#
# COMPACT_ATOMS: atom_id res chain seq x y z
N MET A 1 -13.84 -11.18 11.05
CA MET A 1 -13.50 -10.59 9.75
C MET A 1 -13.59 -11.65 8.66
N GLN A 2 -14.19 -11.31 7.52
CA GLN A 2 -14.29 -12.19 6.36
C GLN A 2 -12.92 -12.39 5.68
N LYS A 3 -12.73 -13.53 5.01
CA LYS A 3 -11.48 -13.84 4.29
C LYS A 3 -11.12 -12.77 3.26
N GLU A 4 -12.10 -12.31 2.48
CA GLU A 4 -11.91 -11.29 1.44
C GLU A 4 -11.42 -9.95 2.02
N ALA A 5 -11.90 -9.58 3.22
CA ALA A 5 -11.41 -8.40 3.94
C ALA A 5 -9.94 -8.54 4.33
N LEU A 6 -9.54 -9.70 4.84
CA LEU A 6 -8.13 -9.96 5.16
C LEU A 6 -7.25 -9.92 3.91
N GLU A 7 -7.71 -10.47 2.78
CA GLU A 7 -6.99 -10.41 1.51
C GLU A 7 -6.81 -8.96 1.03
N LEU A 8 -7.85 -8.12 1.15
CA LEU A 8 -7.76 -6.69 0.81
C LEU A 8 -6.78 -5.95 1.72
N ILE A 9 -6.83 -6.20 3.03
CA ILE A 9 -5.88 -5.64 4.00
C ILE A 9 -4.44 -6.05 3.63
N GLN A 10 -4.25 -7.30 3.22
CA GLN A 10 -2.93 -7.79 2.83
C GLN A 10 -2.40 -7.13 1.56
N LYS A 11 -3.24 -6.96 0.53
CA LYS A 11 -2.88 -6.24 -0.70
C LYS A 11 -2.43 -4.82 -0.37
N ILE A 12 -3.21 -4.11 0.44
CA ILE A 12 -2.94 -2.71 0.81
C ILE A 12 -1.67 -2.59 1.65
N GLY A 13 -1.50 -3.49 2.64
CA GLY A 13 -0.32 -3.51 3.49
C GLY A 13 0.96 -3.69 2.68
N LYS A 14 0.98 -4.65 1.75
CA LYS A 14 2.12 -4.88 0.83
C LYS A 14 2.37 -3.68 -0.07
N PHE A 15 1.33 -3.15 -0.72
CA PHE A 15 1.43 -1.98 -1.59
C PHE A 15 2.07 -0.78 -0.86
N LEU A 16 1.59 -0.47 0.35
CA LEU A 16 2.13 0.63 1.14
C LEU A 16 3.54 0.36 1.66
N GLN A 17 3.86 -0.88 2.02
CA GLN A 17 5.21 -1.29 2.41
C GLN A 17 6.22 -1.08 1.27
N GLU A 18 5.88 -1.50 0.06
CA GLU A 18 6.76 -1.45 -1.11
C GLU A 18 6.89 -0.03 -1.69
N HIS A 19 5.79 0.74 -1.68
CA HIS A 19 5.73 1.98 -2.47
C HIS A 19 5.51 3.27 -1.66
N ASP A 20 4.89 3.22 -0.47
CA ASP A 20 4.57 4.43 0.31
C ASP A 20 4.60 4.20 1.82
N THR A 21 5.82 4.09 2.35
CA THR A 21 6.08 3.87 3.78
C THR A 21 5.59 5.02 4.66
N VAL A 22 5.46 6.23 4.10
CA VAL A 22 4.95 7.39 4.84
C VAL A 22 3.45 7.22 5.10
N ARG A 23 2.68 6.84 4.07
CA ARG A 23 1.27 6.48 4.22
C ARG A 23 1.09 5.26 5.13
N LEU A 24 1.97 4.25 5.06
CA LEU A 24 1.94 3.10 5.99
C LEU A 24 2.05 3.54 7.46
N GLN A 25 3.01 4.43 7.77
CA GLN A 25 3.17 4.96 9.13
C GLN A 25 1.97 5.79 9.58
N LYS A 26 1.39 6.59 8.67
CA LYS A 26 0.17 7.36 8.94
C LYS A 26 -1.03 6.43 9.19
N LEU A 27 -1.14 5.34 8.43
CA LEU A 27 -2.15 4.31 8.63
C LEU A 27 -2.03 3.68 10.01
N LEU A 28 -0.84 3.20 10.39
CA LEU A 28 -0.57 2.60 11.70
C LEU A 28 -0.96 3.52 12.85
N LYS A 29 -0.62 4.81 12.75
CA LYS A 29 -0.99 5.81 13.75
C LYS A 29 -2.50 5.98 13.88
N ASN A 30 -3.24 6.04 12.77
CA ASN A 30 -4.68 6.21 12.78
C ASN A 30 -5.42 4.94 13.22
N VAL A 31 -4.98 3.75 12.78
CA VAL A 31 -5.52 2.47 13.22
C VAL A 31 -5.32 2.30 14.73
N LYS A 32 -4.11 2.55 15.24
CA LYS A 32 -3.83 2.49 16.69
C LYS A 32 -4.73 3.40 17.53
N LYS A 33 -5.14 4.55 16.98
CA LYS A 33 -5.95 5.55 17.69
C LYS A 33 -7.44 5.23 17.64
N ASN A 34 -7.97 4.85 16.49
CA ASN A 34 -9.41 4.79 16.25
C ASN A 34 -9.94 3.35 16.22
N THR A 35 -9.13 2.40 15.74
CA THR A 35 -9.54 0.99 15.58
C THR A 35 -8.39 0.05 15.97
N PRO A 36 -7.95 0.07 17.24
CA PRO A 36 -6.74 -0.63 17.71
C PRO A 36 -6.81 -2.16 17.55
N GLU A 37 -8.00 -2.76 17.48
CA GLU A 37 -8.19 -4.20 17.25
C GLU A 37 -7.66 -4.68 15.89
N PHE A 38 -7.55 -3.80 14.90
CA PHE A 38 -6.98 -4.11 13.58
C PHE A 38 -5.49 -3.77 13.47
N LEU A 39 -4.88 -3.25 14.53
CA LEU A 39 -3.44 -2.96 14.55
C LEU A 39 -2.58 -4.20 14.24
N PRO A 40 -2.86 -5.42 14.75
CA PRO A 40 -2.09 -6.62 14.43
C PRO A 40 -2.06 -6.94 12.93
N GLU A 41 -3.12 -6.58 12.20
CA GLU A 41 -3.20 -6.84 10.77
C GLU A 41 -2.32 -5.92 9.93
N ILE A 42 -2.02 -4.72 10.43
CA ILE A 42 -1.22 -3.72 9.69
C ILE A 42 0.23 -3.64 10.18
N ILE A 43 0.48 -3.87 11.47
CA ILE A 43 1.82 -3.68 12.08
C ILE A 43 2.89 -4.60 11.48
N LYS A 44 2.50 -5.79 11.01
CA LYS A 44 3.40 -6.74 10.33
C LYS A 44 4.08 -6.18 9.08
N TYR A 45 3.48 -5.17 8.43
CA TYR A 45 4.05 -4.51 7.24
C TYR A 45 5.13 -3.47 7.59
N GLN A 46 5.19 -3.01 8.85
CA GLN A 46 6.23 -2.08 9.30
C GLN A 46 7.60 -2.77 9.38
N GLU A 47 7.65 -3.99 9.89
CA GLU A 47 8.89 -4.70 10.24
C GLU A 47 9.70 -5.15 9.02
N GLN A 48 9.04 -5.42 7.89
CA GLN A 48 9.69 -5.94 6.69
C GLN A 48 10.31 -4.86 5.77
N THR A 49 10.01 -3.58 6.00
CA THR A 49 10.43 -2.50 5.08
C THR A 49 11.94 -2.22 5.15
N PHE A 50 12.58 -2.43 6.31
CA PHE A 50 13.97 -2.01 6.53
C PHE A 50 14.99 -2.91 5.80
N SER A 51 14.71 -4.21 5.67
CA SER A 51 15.66 -5.17 5.08
C SER A 51 15.66 -5.16 3.55
N GLN A 52 14.54 -4.82 2.90
CA GLN A 52 14.38 -4.94 1.45
C GLN A 52 14.84 -3.67 0.71
N LYS A 53 14.57 -2.47 1.26
CA LYS A 53 15.00 -1.19 0.65
C LYS A 53 16.51 -1.04 0.46
N LEU A 54 17.33 -1.68 1.29
CA LEU A 54 18.78 -1.65 1.12
C LEU A 54 19.27 -2.52 -0.05
N ALA A 55 18.57 -3.62 -0.35
CA ALA A 55 18.93 -4.52 -1.44
C ALA A 55 18.56 -3.95 -2.82
N ASP A 56 17.38 -3.32 -2.94
CA ASP A 56 16.92 -2.72 -4.20
C ASP A 56 17.74 -1.48 -4.63
N ILE A 57 18.21 -0.66 -3.68
CA ILE A 57 19.08 0.50 -3.98
C ILE A 57 20.43 0.03 -4.55
N THR A 58 20.97 -1.08 -4.05
CA THR A 58 22.21 -1.66 -4.57
C THR A 58 22.06 -2.26 -5.97
N GLU A 59 20.90 -2.81 -6.31
CA GLU A 59 20.68 -3.43 -7.63
C GLU A 59 20.36 -2.40 -8.73
N ALA A 60 19.58 -1.36 -8.42
CA ALA A 60 19.24 -0.29 -9.37
C ALA A 60 20.46 0.58 -9.76
N LEU A 61 21.47 0.67 -8.90
CA LEU A 61 22.72 1.39 -9.19
C LEU A 61 23.74 0.53 -9.97
N TYR A 62 23.50 -0.79 -10.08
CA TYR A 62 24.46 -1.76 -10.61
C TYR A 62 23.84 -2.65 -11.70
N VAL A 63 23.17 -2.05 -12.69
CA VAL A 63 22.89 -2.71 -13.97
C VAL A 63 23.93 -2.24 -15.00
N PRO A 64 25.06 -2.95 -15.18
CA PRO A 64 26.04 -2.62 -16.18
C PRO A 64 25.46 -3.03 -17.55
N GLY A 65 25.06 -2.06 -18.38
CA GLY A 65 24.74 -2.32 -19.79
C GLY A 65 23.46 -1.70 -20.35
N MET A 66 22.60 -1.03 -19.57
CA MET A 66 21.40 -0.38 -20.12
C MET A 66 21.72 0.96 -20.81
N LEU A 67 21.97 0.88 -22.12
CA LEU A 67 22.06 1.97 -23.09
C LEU A 67 20.70 2.67 -23.32
N PHE A 68 20.10 3.24 -22.27
CA PHE A 68 18.97 4.15 -22.42
C PHE A 68 19.41 5.57 -22.07
N GLY A 69 19.43 6.44 -23.10
CA GLY A 69 19.67 7.87 -22.93
C GLY A 69 18.62 8.52 -22.01
N PRO A 70 18.85 9.78 -21.58
CA PRO A 70 18.01 10.45 -20.58
C PRO A 70 16.50 10.48 -20.91
N LEU A 71 16.13 10.42 -22.19
CA LEU A 71 14.73 10.32 -22.65
C LEU A 71 14.08 8.95 -22.37
N GLY A 72 14.83 7.85 -22.53
CA GLY A 72 14.32 6.49 -22.25
C GLY A 72 14.12 6.25 -20.76
N ARG A 73 15.02 6.77 -19.90
CA ARG A 73 14.87 6.69 -18.44
C ARG A 73 13.67 7.47 -17.92
N LYS A 74 13.34 8.61 -18.55
CA LYS A 74 12.16 9.41 -18.19
C LYS A 74 10.86 8.68 -18.54
N ALA A 75 10.78 8.10 -19.74
CA ALA A 75 9.62 7.33 -20.17
C ALA A 75 9.35 6.11 -19.27
N GLU A 76 10.39 5.35 -18.90
CA GLU A 76 10.24 4.20 -17.99
C GLU A 76 9.78 4.62 -16.59
N LEU A 77 10.30 5.74 -16.07
CA LEU A 77 9.89 6.27 -14.78
C LEU A 77 8.43 6.74 -14.79
N ASP A 78 7.99 7.37 -15.87
CA ASP A 78 6.60 7.83 -16.01
C ASP A 78 5.63 6.65 -16.15
N GLU A 79 6.00 5.58 -16.90
CA GLU A 79 5.20 4.35 -16.97
C GLU A 79 5.07 3.66 -15.60
N LYS A 80 6.19 3.56 -14.85
CA LYS A 80 6.18 3.01 -13.49
C LYS A 80 5.25 3.82 -12.55
N LYS A 81 5.31 5.15 -12.61
CA LYS A 81 4.42 6.02 -11.82
C LYS A 81 2.95 5.86 -12.21
N GLN A 82 2.66 5.73 -13.50
CA GLN A 82 1.30 5.53 -13.98
C GLN A 82 0.73 4.19 -13.50
N LYS A 83 1.50 3.10 -13.60
CA LYS A 83 1.09 1.79 -13.06
C LYS A 83 0.80 1.84 -11.55
N LEU A 84 1.68 2.50 -10.78
CA LEU A 84 1.45 2.69 -9.33
C LEU A 84 0.17 3.47 -9.02
N LEU A 85 -0.15 4.50 -9.83
CA LEU A 85 -1.39 5.26 -9.70
C LEU A 85 -2.61 4.40 -10.02
N GLU A 86 -2.55 3.59 -11.09
CA GLU A 86 -3.62 2.68 -11.50
C GLU A 86 -3.89 1.60 -10.43
N GLU A 87 -2.84 0.96 -9.90
CA GLU A 87 -2.95 -0.01 -8.80
C GLU A 87 -3.57 0.63 -7.55
N ARG A 88 -3.11 1.83 -7.17
CA ARG A 88 -3.68 2.54 -6.03
C ARG A 88 -5.17 2.85 -6.23
N LEU A 89 -5.56 3.31 -7.42
CA LEU A 89 -6.96 3.58 -7.74
C LEU A 89 -7.81 2.31 -7.67
N LEU A 90 -7.28 1.18 -8.14
CA LEU A 90 -7.96 -0.11 -8.07
C LEU A 90 -8.22 -0.51 -6.61
N LEU A 91 -7.21 -0.36 -5.73
CA LEU A 91 -7.37 -0.62 -4.29
C LEU A 91 -8.41 0.31 -3.65
N CYS A 92 -8.45 1.59 -4.03
CA CYS A 92 -9.49 2.53 -3.58
C CYS A 92 -10.90 2.12 -4.03
N LEU A 93 -11.05 1.59 -5.24
CA LEU A 93 -12.33 1.07 -5.73
C LEU A 93 -12.76 -0.20 -4.99
N GLU A 94 -11.85 -1.15 -4.76
CA GLU A 94 -12.11 -2.34 -3.94
C GLU A 94 -12.54 -1.94 -2.52
N LEU A 95 -11.86 -0.99 -1.90
CA LEU A 95 -12.23 -0.44 -0.58
C LEU A 95 -13.60 0.21 -0.58
N LYS A 96 -13.91 1.04 -1.57
CA LYS A 96 -15.22 1.71 -1.66
C LYS A 96 -16.34 0.67 -1.71
N ASN A 97 -16.18 -0.36 -2.54
CA ASN A 97 -17.14 -1.45 -2.64
C ASN A 97 -17.28 -2.19 -1.29
N TRP A 98 -16.15 -2.47 -0.62
CA TRP A 98 -16.16 -3.12 0.68
C TRP A 98 -16.88 -2.29 1.74
N ILE A 99 -16.59 -0.99 1.84
CA ILE A 99 -17.24 -0.08 2.78
C ILE A 99 -18.75 -0.01 2.52
N THR A 100 -19.21 -0.13 1.28
CA THR A 100 -20.67 -0.09 0.99
C THR A 100 -21.43 -1.36 1.33
N LYS A 101 -20.75 -2.47 1.67
CA LYS A 101 -21.41 -3.71 2.08
C LYS A 101 -22.26 -3.49 3.34
N THR A 102 -23.43 -4.14 3.41
CA THR A 102 -24.36 -4.02 4.55
C THR A 102 -24.08 -5.02 5.67
N ASP A 103 -23.27 -6.05 5.41
CA ASP A 103 -22.97 -7.15 6.32
C ASP A 103 -21.68 -6.98 7.14
N ILE A 104 -20.99 -5.85 6.98
CA ILE A 104 -19.79 -5.52 7.77
C ILE A 104 -20.15 -4.83 9.08
N SER A 105 -19.39 -5.10 10.14
CA SER A 105 -19.54 -4.39 11.42
C SER A 105 -19.18 -2.91 11.29
N GLU A 106 -19.72 -2.07 12.17
CA GLU A 106 -19.39 -0.63 12.15
C GLU A 106 -17.89 -0.39 12.40
N THR A 107 -17.28 -1.20 13.26
CA THR A 107 -15.84 -1.12 13.50
C THR A 107 -15.01 -1.50 12.27
N GLU A 108 -15.37 -2.57 11.55
CA GLU A 108 -14.73 -2.91 10.28
C GLU A 108 -14.92 -1.78 9.26
N ARG A 109 -16.13 -1.21 9.18
CA ARG A 109 -16.44 -0.07 8.30
C ARG A 109 -15.56 1.14 8.61
N GLU A 110 -15.40 1.49 9.88
CA GLU A 110 -14.55 2.59 10.33
C GLU A 110 -13.08 2.35 9.98
N PHE A 111 -12.58 1.13 10.21
CA PHE A 111 -11.24 0.75 9.81
C PHE A 111 -11.02 0.90 8.30
N PHE A 112 -11.93 0.40 7.47
CA PHE A 112 -11.80 0.52 6.01
C PHE A 112 -11.91 1.97 5.52
N LYS A 113 -12.70 2.83 6.19
CA LYS A 113 -12.71 4.29 5.92
C LYS A 113 -11.35 4.92 6.20
N ILE A 114 -10.72 4.60 7.34
CA ILE A 114 -9.37 5.07 7.66
C ILE A 114 -8.38 4.64 6.57
N VAL A 115 -8.44 3.38 6.14
CA VAL A 115 -7.57 2.85 5.09
C VAL A 115 -7.81 3.60 3.76
N TYR A 116 -9.06 3.85 3.40
CA TYR A 116 -9.44 4.61 2.20
C TYR A 116 -8.90 6.04 2.24
N ASP A 117 -9.08 6.77 3.34
CA ASP A 117 -8.59 8.15 3.51
C ASP A 117 -7.05 8.26 3.46
N ILE A 118 -6.36 7.15 3.74
CA ILE A 118 -4.90 7.10 3.60
C ILE A 118 -4.47 6.85 2.16
N LEU A 119 -5.25 6.11 1.37
CA LEU A 119 -4.89 5.75 -0.02
C LEU A 119 -5.36 6.77 -1.06
N TYR A 120 -6.48 7.46 -0.82
CA TYR A 120 -6.96 8.56 -1.65
C TYR A 120 -6.00 9.77 -1.60
#